data_AF-A0AAN9LHZ9-F1
#
_entry.id   AF-A0AAN9LHZ9-F1
#
_cell.length_a   1.000
_cell.length_b   1.000
_cell.length_c   1.000
_cell.angle_alpha   90.00
_cell.angle_beta   90.00
_cell.angle_gamma   90.00
#
_symmetry.space_group_name_H-M   'P 1'
#
loop_
_entity.id
_entity.type
_entity.pdbx_description
1 polymer ?
#
loop_
_entity_poly.entity_id
_entity_poly.type
_entity_poly.pdbx_seq_one_letter_code
_entity_poly.pdbx_strand_id
1 'polypeptide(L)'
;MEILCNGPKSCPPGGVGISNPGYWGMNIEKGQFYRVVFYARALGPINLEVSLVGSNGVKLASNNIKAFGLYVLTWRRFETILKAKDTNHEASLQITTNLRGVVWLDQVSAMPLDTYKGHGFRKDLFQMVANLKPKFLRFPGGSYVEGDYLRNAFRWKDTVGPWEERPGHYGDIWDYWTDDGFGYFEGLQLAEDLGALPIWVFNNGISHHDEVNTSAIEPFVQEALDGIEFARGSLLSKWGSLRAHMGHPMPFDLRYVAVGNEDCGKPKYQGNYLKFYSAIKRVYPDIQIISNCDGSEKPLDH
;
A
#
# COMPACT_ATOMS: atom_id res chain seq x y z
N MET A 1 5.72 -23.77 -4.93
CA MET A 1 6.44 -24.24 -6.13
C MET A 1 6.98 -25.64 -5.87
N GLU A 2 6.57 -26.62 -6.67
CA GLU A 2 7.14 -27.97 -6.65
C GLU A 2 8.13 -28.11 -7.81
N ILE A 3 9.37 -28.46 -7.50
CA ILE A 3 10.47 -28.58 -8.47
C ILE A 3 10.65 -30.06 -8.77
N LEU A 4 10.18 -30.47 -9.94
CA LEU A 4 10.13 -31.87 -10.37
C LEU A 4 11.34 -32.33 -11.18
N CYS A 5 12.44 -31.57 -11.20
CA CYS A 5 13.66 -31.99 -11.91
C CYS A 5 14.17 -33.32 -11.33
N ASN A 6 13.68 -34.44 -11.89
CA ASN A 6 14.22 -35.80 -11.81
C ASN A 6 13.53 -36.73 -12.83
N GLY A 7 14.37 -37.14 -13.78
CA GLY A 7 14.25 -38.11 -14.86
C GLY A 7 15.64 -38.17 -15.54
N PRO A 8 15.82 -38.69 -16.76
CA PRO A 8 17.13 -38.63 -17.47
C PRO A 8 17.61 -37.20 -17.81
N LYS A 9 16.85 -36.16 -17.44
CA LYS A 9 17.17 -34.75 -17.69
C LYS A 9 17.32 -34.02 -16.35
N SER A 10 18.50 -33.44 -16.13
CA SER A 10 18.77 -32.47 -15.07
C SER A 10 17.91 -31.21 -15.25
N CYS A 11 17.81 -30.35 -14.21
CA CYS A 11 17.27 -29.01 -14.42
C CYS A 11 18.06 -28.30 -15.54
N PRO A 12 17.40 -27.44 -16.35
CA PRO A 12 18.11 -26.63 -17.32
C PRO A 12 19.18 -25.75 -16.61
N PRO A 13 20.24 -25.31 -17.31
CA PRO A 13 21.32 -24.55 -16.67
C PRO A 13 20.88 -23.31 -15.88
N GLY A 14 19.78 -22.64 -16.29
CA GLY A 14 19.19 -21.48 -15.60
C GLY A 14 18.17 -21.81 -14.50
N GLY A 15 17.92 -23.09 -14.25
CA GLY A 15 16.91 -23.57 -13.31
C GLY A 15 15.47 -23.42 -13.76
N VAL A 16 14.58 -23.87 -12.89
CA VAL A 16 13.13 -23.69 -13.02
C VAL A 16 12.63 -22.85 -11.87
N GLY A 17 11.56 -22.10 -12.10
CA GLY A 17 11.14 -21.09 -11.13
C GLY A 17 9.83 -20.41 -11.47
N ILE A 18 9.64 -19.27 -10.81
CA ILE A 18 8.55 -18.33 -11.07
C ILE A 18 9.10 -17.02 -11.61
N SER A 19 8.27 -16.30 -12.35
CA SER A 19 8.56 -14.99 -12.92
C SER A 19 7.40 -14.04 -12.65
N ASN A 20 7.71 -12.82 -12.19
CA ASN A 20 6.76 -11.73 -12.07
C ASN A 20 7.16 -10.63 -13.08
N PRO A 21 6.32 -10.32 -14.09
CA PRO A 21 6.63 -9.32 -15.11
C PRO A 21 6.46 -7.87 -14.62
N GLY A 22 6.02 -7.67 -13.38
CA GLY A 22 5.60 -6.37 -12.86
C GLY A 22 4.31 -5.87 -13.51
N TYR A 23 4.03 -4.58 -13.35
CA TYR A 23 2.91 -3.90 -14.01
C TYR A 23 3.31 -3.54 -15.44
N TRP A 24 3.12 -4.48 -16.38
CA TRP A 24 3.51 -4.36 -17.80
C TRP A 24 5.01 -4.13 -18.02
N GLY A 25 5.85 -4.71 -17.16
CA GLY A 25 7.30 -4.55 -17.18
C GLY A 25 7.83 -3.92 -15.90
N MET A 26 9.09 -4.23 -15.58
CA MET A 26 9.83 -3.56 -14.52
C MET A 26 10.89 -2.64 -15.13
N ASN A 27 10.86 -1.36 -14.76
CA ASN A 27 11.89 -0.40 -15.16
C ASN A 27 13.20 -0.66 -14.40
N ILE A 28 14.12 -1.43 -15.01
CA ILE A 28 15.44 -1.71 -14.45
C ILE A 28 16.48 -0.86 -15.16
N GLU A 29 17.25 -0.09 -14.39
CA GLU A 29 18.20 0.88 -14.90
C GLU A 29 19.62 0.52 -14.48
N LYS A 30 20.54 0.58 -15.43
CA LYS A 30 21.96 0.27 -15.22
C LYS A 30 22.54 1.07 -14.05
N GLY A 31 23.23 0.37 -13.16
CA GLY A 31 23.90 0.95 -12.00
C GLY A 31 23.00 1.17 -10.80
N GLN A 32 21.67 1.10 -10.95
CA GLN A 32 20.72 1.23 -9.85
C GLN A 32 20.66 -0.04 -9.00
N PHE A 33 20.21 0.14 -7.76
CA PHE A 33 20.09 -0.92 -6.77
C PHE A 33 18.63 -1.21 -6.46
N TYR A 34 18.30 -2.49 -6.37
CA TYR A 34 16.95 -2.99 -6.11
C TYR A 34 16.98 -3.93 -4.92
N ARG A 35 16.15 -3.66 -3.91
CA ARG A 35 15.93 -4.55 -2.78
C ARG A 35 14.83 -5.54 -3.15
N VAL A 36 15.13 -6.82 -3.03
CA VAL A 36 14.14 -7.89 -3.13
C VAL A 36 14.00 -8.53 -1.76
N VAL A 37 12.76 -8.57 -1.26
CA VAL A 37 12.36 -9.22 -0.01
C VAL A 37 11.35 -10.31 -0.33
N PHE A 38 11.44 -11.44 0.34
CA PHE A 38 10.43 -12.48 0.27
C PHE A 38 10.47 -13.36 1.51
N TYR A 39 9.36 -14.04 1.79
CA TYR A 39 9.32 -15.09 2.78
C TYR A 39 9.39 -16.45 2.08
N ALA A 40 10.18 -17.36 2.63
CA ALA A 40 10.24 -18.73 2.13
C ALA A 40 10.24 -19.76 3.25
N ARG A 41 9.63 -20.91 2.96
CA ARG A 41 9.81 -22.16 3.70
C ARG A 41 9.96 -23.32 2.73
N ALA A 42 10.63 -24.39 3.13
CA ALA A 42 10.89 -25.56 2.32
C ALA A 42 11.02 -26.83 3.17
N LEU A 43 10.80 -28.00 2.55
CA LEU A 43 11.01 -29.30 3.21
C LEU A 43 12.47 -29.77 3.21
N GLY A 44 13.36 -29.01 2.58
CA GLY A 44 14.77 -29.33 2.42
C GLY A 44 15.58 -28.07 2.18
N PRO A 45 16.90 -28.21 1.91
CA PRO A 45 17.75 -27.05 1.64
C PRO A 45 17.27 -26.29 0.40
N ILE A 46 17.45 -24.97 0.43
CA ILE A 46 17.14 -24.09 -0.69
C ILE A 46 18.43 -23.49 -1.27
N ASN A 47 18.41 -23.28 -2.59
CA ASN A 47 19.38 -22.50 -3.33
C ASN A 47 18.60 -21.74 -4.40
N LEU A 48 18.08 -20.57 -4.03
CA LEU A 48 17.24 -19.75 -4.89
C LEU A 48 18.10 -18.68 -5.56
N GLU A 49 18.10 -18.64 -6.88
CA GLU A 49 18.65 -17.50 -7.62
C GLU A 49 17.55 -16.45 -7.80
N VAL A 50 17.74 -15.28 -7.19
CA VAL A 50 16.87 -14.12 -7.35
C VAL A 50 17.48 -13.24 -8.42
N SER A 51 16.75 -13.00 -9.51
CA SER A 51 17.27 -12.31 -10.69
C SER A 51 16.32 -11.24 -11.22
N LEU A 52 16.88 -10.17 -11.76
CA LEU A 52 16.19 -9.24 -12.67
C LEU A 52 16.58 -9.62 -14.10
N VAL A 53 15.60 -9.95 -14.94
CA VAL A 53 15.83 -10.48 -16.28
C VAL A 53 15.06 -9.63 -17.29
N GLY A 54 15.77 -9.07 -18.27
CA GLY A 54 15.18 -8.26 -19.34
C GLY A 54 14.30 -9.08 -20.27
N SER A 55 13.42 -8.42 -21.03
CA SER A 55 12.53 -9.07 -22.01
C SER A 55 13.26 -9.86 -23.10
N ASN A 56 14.54 -9.55 -23.34
CA ASN A 56 15.45 -10.28 -24.23
C ASN A 56 16.08 -11.54 -23.60
N GLY A 57 15.71 -11.90 -22.37
CA GLY A 57 16.28 -13.03 -21.62
C GLY A 57 17.64 -12.74 -20.98
N VAL A 58 18.18 -11.52 -21.11
CA VAL A 58 19.45 -11.14 -20.50
C VAL A 58 19.26 -10.86 -19.02
N LYS A 59 20.07 -11.52 -18.19
CA LYS A 59 20.11 -11.33 -16.75
C LYS A 59 20.81 -10.01 -16.41
N LEU A 60 20.03 -9.03 -15.95
CA LEU A 60 20.49 -7.68 -15.61
C LEU A 60 21.16 -7.65 -14.23
N ALA A 61 20.65 -8.45 -13.29
CA ALA A 61 21.25 -8.67 -11.98
C ALA A 61 20.82 -10.02 -11.43
N SER A 62 21.64 -10.65 -10.59
CA SER A 62 21.21 -11.78 -9.77
C SER A 62 22.02 -11.94 -8.50
N ASN A 63 21.45 -12.67 -7.56
CA ASN A 63 22.14 -13.16 -6.37
C ASN A 63 21.57 -14.53 -5.96
N ASN A 64 22.41 -15.39 -5.37
CA ASN A 64 21.99 -16.69 -4.86
C ASN A 64 21.75 -16.63 -3.35
N ILE A 65 20.58 -17.10 -2.93
CA ILE A 65 20.20 -17.23 -1.52
C ILE A 65 20.16 -18.71 -1.17
N LYS A 66 21.06 -19.10 -0.28
CA LYS A 66 21.20 -20.47 0.21
C LYS A 66 20.80 -20.54 1.67
N ALA A 67 20.01 -21.55 2.02
CA ALA A 67 19.74 -21.88 3.40
C ALA A 67 19.54 -23.39 3.54
N PHE A 68 20.01 -23.95 4.66
CA PHE A 68 20.11 -25.39 4.86
C PHE A 68 19.37 -25.84 6.13
N GLY A 69 18.97 -27.11 6.12
CA GLY A 69 18.51 -27.82 7.32
C GLY A 69 17.22 -27.28 7.93
N LEU A 70 17.13 -27.35 9.26
CA LEU A 70 15.92 -27.02 10.03
C LEU A 70 15.49 -25.55 9.92
N TYR A 71 16.38 -24.64 9.46
CA TYR A 71 16.12 -23.21 9.41
C TYR A 71 14.92 -22.85 8.52
N VAL A 72 14.78 -23.53 7.38
CA VAL A 72 13.74 -23.26 6.37
C VAL A 72 12.49 -24.11 6.52
N LEU A 73 12.39 -24.95 7.55
CA LEU A 73 11.16 -25.71 7.83
C LEU A 73 10.00 -24.80 8.26
N THR A 74 10.32 -23.58 8.72
CA THR A 74 9.37 -22.53 9.08
C THR A 74 9.55 -21.34 8.15
N TRP A 75 8.55 -20.46 8.08
CA TRP A 75 8.65 -19.24 7.28
C TRP A 75 9.80 -18.36 7.75
N ARG A 76 10.66 -17.98 6.80
CA ARG A 76 11.81 -17.09 7.03
C ARG A 76 11.79 -15.97 6.03
N ARG A 77 12.05 -14.76 6.53
CA ARG A 77 12.30 -13.59 5.70
C ARG A 77 13.69 -13.68 5.08
N PHE A 78 13.78 -13.47 3.79
CA PHE A 78 15.03 -13.35 3.02
C PHE A 78 15.07 -11.99 2.35
N GLU A 79 16.28 -11.46 2.18
CA GLU A 79 16.52 -10.18 1.53
C GLU A 79 17.80 -10.24 0.71
N THR A 80 17.78 -9.60 -0.45
CA THR A 80 18.97 -9.34 -1.26
C THR A 80 18.89 -7.97 -1.91
N ILE A 81 20.06 -7.36 -2.10
CA ILE A 81 20.20 -6.13 -2.89
C ILE A 81 20.87 -6.50 -4.21
N LEU A 82 20.23 -6.14 -5.31
CA LEU A 82 20.67 -6.42 -6.68
C LEU A 82 21.12 -5.13 -7.35
N LYS A 83 22.36 -5.10 -7.84
CA LYS A 83 22.86 -4.00 -8.68
C LYS A 83 22.70 -4.36 -10.16
N ALA A 84 21.91 -3.57 -10.88
CA ALA A 84 21.68 -3.77 -12.31
C ALA A 84 22.94 -3.47 -13.13
N LYS A 85 23.30 -4.39 -14.03
CA LYS A 85 24.45 -4.28 -14.94
C LYS A 85 24.09 -3.59 -16.27
N ASP A 86 22.81 -3.57 -16.61
CA ASP A 86 22.28 -2.97 -17.82
C ASP A 86 20.86 -2.45 -17.60
N THR A 87 20.35 -1.68 -18.58
CA THR A 87 19.00 -1.10 -18.57
C THR A 87 18.05 -1.94 -19.42
N ASN A 88 16.86 -2.22 -18.89
CA ASN A 88 15.74 -2.77 -19.65
C ASN A 88 14.42 -2.35 -18.96
N HIS A 89 13.49 -1.81 -19.73
CA HIS A 89 12.23 -1.25 -19.22
C HIS A 89 11.10 -2.28 -19.11
N GLU A 90 11.30 -3.48 -19.66
CA GLU A 90 10.34 -4.57 -19.74
C GLU A 90 10.88 -5.80 -18.99
N ALA A 91 11.64 -5.58 -17.93
CA ALA A 91 12.26 -6.66 -17.18
C ALA A 91 11.24 -7.37 -16.28
N SER A 92 11.65 -8.51 -15.74
CA SER A 92 10.90 -9.33 -14.80
C SER A 92 11.76 -9.70 -13.60
N LEU A 93 11.12 -9.91 -12.45
CA LEU A 93 11.72 -10.56 -11.29
C LEU A 93 11.56 -12.07 -11.45
N GLN A 94 12.65 -12.81 -11.33
CA GLN A 94 12.64 -14.28 -11.37
C GLN A 94 13.25 -14.85 -10.09
N ILE A 95 12.62 -15.91 -9.58
CA ILE A 95 13.14 -16.72 -8.48
C ILE A 95 13.21 -18.16 -8.98
N THR A 96 14.43 -18.63 -9.26
CA THR A 96 14.68 -19.96 -9.84
C THR A 96 15.54 -20.83 -8.94
N THR A 97 15.54 -22.13 -9.18
CA THR A 97 16.41 -23.09 -8.49
C THR A 97 16.74 -24.28 -9.38
N ASN A 98 17.90 -24.87 -9.12
CA ASN A 98 18.33 -26.16 -9.68
C ASN A 98 18.13 -27.32 -8.70
N LEU A 99 17.65 -27.04 -7.49
CA LEU A 99 17.42 -28.05 -6.46
C LEU A 99 15.99 -28.58 -6.54
N ARG A 100 15.88 -29.91 -6.64
CA ARG A 100 14.62 -30.62 -6.47
C ARG A 100 14.07 -30.37 -5.06
N GLY A 101 12.76 -30.17 -4.96
CA GLY A 101 12.08 -30.03 -3.68
C GLY A 101 10.78 -29.24 -3.79
N VAL A 102 10.23 -28.90 -2.64
CA VAL A 102 9.07 -28.01 -2.53
C VAL A 102 9.49 -26.77 -1.77
N VAL A 103 9.27 -25.62 -2.39
CA VAL A 103 9.50 -24.30 -1.79
C VAL A 103 8.17 -23.53 -1.83
N TRP A 104 7.73 -23.06 -0.68
CA TRP A 104 6.66 -22.07 -0.58
C TRP A 104 7.29 -20.69 -0.48
N LEU A 105 6.73 -19.76 -1.25
CA LEU A 105 7.10 -18.35 -1.29
C LEU A 105 5.89 -17.54 -0.90
N ASP A 106 6.12 -16.46 -0.18
CA ASP A 106 5.08 -15.52 0.24
C ASP A 106 5.67 -14.11 0.32
N GLN A 107 4.81 -13.09 0.30
CA GLN A 107 5.17 -11.68 0.51
C GLN A 107 6.41 -11.26 -0.29
N VAL A 108 6.37 -11.46 -1.62
CA VAL A 108 7.48 -11.12 -2.51
C VAL A 108 7.38 -9.65 -2.89
N SER A 109 8.41 -8.87 -2.57
CA SER A 109 8.52 -7.45 -2.90
C SER A 109 9.85 -7.16 -3.59
N ALA A 110 9.82 -6.33 -4.64
CA ALA A 110 11.00 -5.82 -5.32
C ALA A 110 10.86 -4.31 -5.52
N MET A 111 11.70 -3.54 -4.83
CA MET A 111 11.66 -2.08 -4.86
C MET A 111 13.03 -1.49 -5.23
N PRO A 112 13.08 -0.41 -6.03
CA PRO A 112 14.32 0.36 -6.16
C PRO A 112 14.72 0.92 -4.78
N LEU A 113 16.02 1.03 -4.53
CA LEU A 113 16.52 1.74 -3.34
C LEU A 113 16.43 3.26 -3.49
N ASP A 114 16.58 3.76 -4.73
CA ASP A 114 16.43 5.18 -5.05
C ASP A 114 14.95 5.50 -5.29
N THR A 115 14.28 5.91 -4.22
CA THR A 115 12.85 6.29 -4.22
C THR A 115 12.69 7.77 -3.92
N TYR A 116 11.54 8.35 -4.29
CA TYR A 116 11.24 9.75 -3.97
C TYR A 116 11.36 9.96 -2.46
N LYS A 117 12.25 10.87 -2.05
CA LYS A 117 12.60 11.18 -0.65
C LYS A 117 13.05 9.98 0.22
N GLY A 118 13.24 8.80 -0.35
CA GLY A 118 13.54 7.58 0.39
C GLY A 118 12.32 6.88 0.99
N HIS A 119 11.09 7.29 0.66
CA HIS A 119 9.86 6.78 1.27
C HIS A 119 9.08 5.78 0.39
N GLY A 120 9.75 5.12 -0.55
CA GLY A 120 9.17 4.00 -1.30
C GLY A 120 8.47 4.39 -2.60
N PHE A 121 8.21 5.68 -2.84
CA PHE A 121 7.52 6.09 -4.07
C PHE A 121 8.44 6.13 -5.30
N ARG A 122 7.86 5.89 -6.47
CA ARG A 122 8.55 6.04 -7.76
C ARG A 122 9.12 7.45 -7.94
N LYS A 123 10.45 7.52 -7.97
CA LYS A 123 11.19 8.79 -7.97
C LYS A 123 10.85 9.69 -9.16
N ASP A 124 10.82 9.12 -10.36
CA ASP A 124 10.51 9.82 -11.61
C ASP A 124 9.11 10.45 -11.58
N LEU A 125 8.10 9.64 -11.23
CA LEU A 125 6.70 10.05 -11.20
C LEU A 125 6.46 11.14 -10.16
N PHE A 126 6.92 10.93 -8.92
CA PHE A 126 6.65 11.89 -7.86
C PHE A 126 7.52 13.13 -7.93
N GLN A 127 8.66 13.08 -8.62
CA GLN A 127 9.36 14.30 -9.01
C GLN A 127 8.54 15.15 -9.99
N MET A 128 7.85 14.53 -10.96
CA MET A 128 6.95 15.25 -11.87
C MET A 128 5.77 15.86 -11.10
N VAL A 129 5.17 15.13 -10.16
CA VAL A 129 4.09 15.64 -9.29
C VAL A 129 4.60 16.81 -8.44
N ALA A 130 5.76 16.68 -7.81
CA ALA A 130 6.37 17.75 -7.01
C ALA A 130 6.60 19.03 -7.83
N ASN A 131 6.97 18.89 -9.11
CA ASN A 131 7.20 20.02 -10.01
C ASN A 131 5.92 20.81 -10.33
N LEU A 132 4.73 20.20 -10.18
CA LEU A 132 3.44 20.90 -10.25
C LEU A 132 3.22 21.84 -9.07
N LYS A 133 4.02 21.70 -8.00
CA LYS A 133 3.92 22.45 -6.74
C LYS A 133 2.51 22.37 -6.13
N PRO A 134 1.96 21.15 -5.94
CA PRO A 134 0.62 20.98 -5.40
C PRO A 134 0.52 21.63 -4.02
N LYS A 135 -0.65 22.22 -3.74
CA LYS A 135 -0.94 22.80 -2.42
C LYS A 135 -1.66 21.83 -1.49
N PHE A 136 -2.30 20.82 -2.06
CA PHE A 136 -2.97 19.78 -1.32
C PHE A 136 -2.90 18.45 -2.06
N LEU A 137 -3.11 17.36 -1.30
CA LEU A 137 -3.26 16.00 -1.81
C LEU A 137 -4.54 15.41 -1.20
N ARG A 138 -5.55 15.15 -2.02
CA ARG A 138 -6.77 14.44 -1.60
C ARG A 138 -6.57 12.93 -1.76
N PHE A 139 -6.72 12.16 -0.69
CA PHE A 139 -6.48 10.70 -0.70
C PHE A 139 -7.27 9.97 0.41
N PRO A 140 -7.45 8.64 0.33
CA PRO A 140 -7.23 7.79 -0.84
C PRO A 140 -8.40 7.85 -1.83
N GLY A 141 -9.30 8.83 -1.66
CA GLY A 141 -10.66 8.84 -2.18
C GLY A 141 -10.87 8.88 -3.70
N GLY A 142 -11.95 9.56 -4.08
CA GLY A 142 -12.78 9.04 -5.16
C GLY A 142 -13.54 7.81 -4.67
N SER A 143 -14.16 7.07 -5.59
CA SER A 143 -14.96 5.89 -5.27
C SER A 143 -14.19 4.75 -4.59
N TYR A 144 -12.86 4.78 -4.60
CA TYR A 144 -12.03 3.81 -3.87
C TYR A 144 -12.28 3.79 -2.35
N VAL A 145 -12.61 4.94 -1.74
CA VAL A 145 -12.94 4.99 -0.31
C VAL A 145 -14.31 4.38 0.01
N GLU A 146 -15.21 4.39 -0.97
CA GLU A 146 -16.58 3.91 -0.87
C GLU A 146 -16.67 2.40 -1.11
N GLY A 147 -15.96 1.92 -2.13
CA GLY A 147 -16.22 0.61 -2.73
C GLY A 147 -17.54 0.58 -3.50
N ASP A 148 -17.73 -0.44 -4.33
CA ASP A 148 -19.05 -0.73 -4.90
C ASP A 148 -19.98 -1.25 -3.78
N TYR A 149 -19.43 -2.12 -2.93
CA TYR A 149 -20.03 -2.62 -1.70
C TYR A 149 -19.16 -2.31 -0.48
N LEU A 150 -19.77 -2.04 0.68
CA LEU A 150 -19.04 -1.68 1.91
C LEU A 150 -18.07 -2.75 2.41
N ARG A 151 -18.29 -4.03 2.03
CA ARG A 151 -17.37 -5.14 2.32
C ARG A 151 -15.99 -4.97 1.66
N ASN A 152 -15.93 -4.19 0.59
CA ASN A 152 -14.73 -3.92 -0.21
C ASN A 152 -14.25 -2.46 -0.07
N ALA A 153 -14.89 -1.66 0.78
CA ALA A 153 -14.48 -0.28 1.03
C ALA A 153 -13.10 -0.22 1.70
N PHE A 154 -12.29 0.78 1.36
CA PHE A 154 -11.01 1.04 1.99
C PHE A 154 -11.12 1.17 3.53
N ARG A 155 -10.30 0.41 4.26
CA ARG A 155 -10.22 0.43 5.74
C ARG A 155 -8.83 0.86 6.19
N TRP A 156 -8.70 2.12 6.62
CA TRP A 156 -7.39 2.71 6.91
C TRP A 156 -6.57 1.92 7.94
N LYS A 157 -7.23 1.32 8.96
CA LYS A 157 -6.57 0.52 10.00
C LYS A 157 -5.87 -0.72 9.46
N ASP A 158 -6.37 -1.27 8.36
CA ASP A 158 -5.80 -2.44 7.68
C ASP A 158 -4.61 -2.04 6.78
N THR A 159 -4.35 -0.73 6.66
CA THR A 159 -3.31 -0.16 5.78
C THR A 159 -2.13 0.44 6.55
N VAL A 160 -2.05 0.21 7.87
CA VAL A 160 -0.97 0.69 8.73
C VAL A 160 -0.27 -0.50 9.41
N GLY A 161 0.96 -0.29 9.86
CA GLY A 161 1.82 -1.37 10.35
C GLY A 161 2.63 -2.04 9.23
N PRO A 162 3.26 -3.20 9.54
CA PRO A 162 4.09 -3.94 8.59
C PRO A 162 3.33 -4.28 7.31
N TRP A 163 3.93 -4.01 6.15
CA TRP A 163 3.27 -4.21 4.86
C TRP A 163 2.95 -5.68 4.60
N GLU A 164 3.79 -6.60 5.09
CA GLU A 164 3.58 -8.04 4.92
C GLU A 164 2.40 -8.60 5.73
N GLU A 165 1.85 -7.82 6.66
CA GLU A 165 0.68 -8.17 7.48
C GLU A 165 -0.61 -7.49 6.98
N ARG A 166 -0.53 -6.60 5.98
CA ARG A 166 -1.69 -5.91 5.42
C ARG A 166 -2.49 -6.90 4.56
N PRO A 167 -3.80 -7.07 4.80
CA PRO A 167 -4.60 -8.04 4.06
C PRO A 167 -4.85 -7.63 2.60
N GLY A 168 -4.73 -6.34 2.29
CA GLY A 168 -5.26 -5.77 1.06
C GLY A 168 -6.78 -5.91 0.99
N HIS A 169 -7.35 -5.55 -0.16
CA HIS A 169 -8.75 -5.84 -0.47
C HIS A 169 -8.97 -5.90 -1.98
N TYR A 170 -10.14 -6.40 -2.38
CA TYR A 170 -10.56 -6.35 -3.77
C TYR A 170 -11.19 -4.98 -4.06
N GLY A 171 -10.54 -4.18 -4.92
CA GLY A 171 -11.06 -2.90 -5.40
C GLY A 171 -12.12 -3.11 -6.45
N ASP A 172 -13.35 -3.37 -6.01
CA ASP A 172 -14.50 -3.70 -6.86
C ASP A 172 -14.96 -2.56 -7.79
N ILE A 173 -14.60 -1.31 -7.49
CA ILE A 173 -14.80 -0.16 -8.39
C ILE A 173 -13.99 -0.30 -9.69
N TRP A 174 -12.78 -0.86 -9.62
CA TRP A 174 -11.83 -0.90 -10.73
C TRP A 174 -11.39 -2.31 -11.12
N ASP A 175 -12.02 -3.33 -10.54
CA ASP A 175 -11.82 -4.75 -10.83
C ASP A 175 -10.36 -5.22 -10.71
N TYR A 176 -9.68 -4.82 -9.63
CA TYR A 176 -8.34 -5.34 -9.31
C TYR A 176 -8.11 -5.48 -7.80
N TRP A 177 -7.23 -6.40 -7.42
CA TRP A 177 -6.81 -6.54 -6.03
C TRP A 177 -5.78 -5.48 -5.67
N THR A 178 -5.99 -4.79 -4.55
CA THR A 178 -5.02 -3.85 -3.95
C THR A 178 -4.34 -4.53 -2.77
N ASP A 179 -3.02 -4.37 -2.68
CA ASP A 179 -2.23 -4.86 -1.55
C ASP A 179 -2.27 -3.89 -0.35
N ASP A 180 -2.83 -2.69 -0.56
CA ASP A 180 -2.86 -1.58 0.41
C ASP A 180 -1.46 -1.20 0.94
N GLY A 181 -0.43 -1.42 0.11
CA GLY A 181 0.93 -0.95 0.37
C GLY A 181 1.02 0.58 0.33
N PHE A 182 0.23 1.23 -0.53
CA PHE A 182 -0.07 2.65 -0.41
C PHE A 182 -1.26 2.84 0.54
N GLY A 183 -0.96 2.93 1.83
CA GLY A 183 -1.94 3.06 2.89
C GLY A 183 -2.12 4.48 3.40
N TYR A 184 -2.74 4.59 4.58
CA TYR A 184 -3.01 5.87 5.22
C TYR A 184 -1.72 6.60 5.60
N PHE A 185 -0.75 5.90 6.17
CA PHE A 185 0.55 6.48 6.54
C PHE A 185 1.30 6.98 5.30
N GLU A 186 1.36 6.17 4.24
CA GLU A 186 2.06 6.53 3.01
C GLU A 186 1.42 7.75 2.33
N GLY A 187 0.08 7.87 2.35
CA GLY A 187 -0.60 9.06 1.82
C GLY A 187 -0.31 10.35 2.61
N LEU A 188 -0.24 10.28 3.95
CA LEU A 188 0.16 11.41 4.79
C LEU A 188 1.62 11.79 4.54
N GLN A 189 2.52 10.80 4.51
CA GLN A 189 3.94 11.01 4.24
C GLN A 189 4.16 11.65 2.87
N LEU A 190 3.44 11.19 1.86
CA LEU A 190 3.54 11.73 0.51
C LEU A 190 3.11 13.20 0.45
N ALA A 191 2.04 13.59 1.15
CA ALA A 191 1.62 14.99 1.22
C ALA A 191 2.73 15.87 1.80
N GLU A 192 3.36 15.43 2.91
CA GLU A 192 4.50 16.11 3.53
C GLU A 192 5.70 16.20 2.59
N ASP A 193 6.05 15.11 1.90
CA ASP A 193 7.17 15.05 0.95
C ASP A 193 6.99 15.98 -0.27
N LEU A 194 5.74 16.23 -0.65
CA LEU A 194 5.36 17.16 -1.71
C LEU A 194 5.25 18.62 -1.24
N GLY A 195 5.33 18.87 0.08
CA GLY A 195 5.04 20.18 0.66
C GLY A 195 3.58 20.61 0.50
N ALA A 196 2.67 19.63 0.42
CA ALA A 196 1.24 19.80 0.24
C ALA A 196 0.48 19.47 1.53
N LEU A 197 -0.72 20.04 1.69
CA LEU A 197 -1.59 19.67 2.80
C LEU A 197 -2.40 18.40 2.48
N PRO A 198 -2.42 17.39 3.36
CA PRO A 198 -3.30 16.24 3.18
C PRO A 198 -4.77 16.65 3.36
N ILE A 199 -5.62 16.22 2.42
CA ILE A 199 -7.08 16.16 2.58
C ILE A 199 -7.45 14.69 2.68
N TRP A 200 -7.58 14.20 3.91
CA TRP A 200 -7.92 12.81 4.14
C TRP A 200 -9.42 12.58 3.95
N VAL A 201 -9.76 11.63 3.07
CA VAL A 201 -11.12 11.19 2.80
C VAL A 201 -11.33 9.84 3.49
N PHE A 202 -12.45 9.69 4.19
CA PHE A 202 -12.83 8.40 4.81
C PHE A 202 -14.28 8.06 4.52
N ASN A 203 -14.58 6.76 4.57
CA ASN A 203 -15.90 6.22 4.34
C ASN A 203 -16.88 6.70 5.44
N ASN A 204 -18.04 7.20 5.04
CA ASN A 204 -19.10 7.74 5.90
C ASN A 204 -20.27 6.75 6.13
N GLY A 205 -20.02 5.45 5.93
CA GLY A 205 -21.04 4.41 5.95
C GLY A 205 -21.80 4.24 4.64
N ILE A 206 -21.27 4.74 3.53
CA ILE A 206 -21.90 4.64 2.21
C ILE A 206 -20.92 4.00 1.22
N SER A 207 -21.47 3.15 0.36
CA SER A 207 -20.85 2.68 -0.88
C SER A 207 -21.78 2.98 -2.06
N HIS A 208 -21.43 2.54 -3.27
CA HIS A 208 -22.34 2.72 -4.41
C HIS A 208 -23.68 2.00 -4.20
N HIS A 209 -23.68 0.84 -3.52
CA HIS A 209 -24.86 0.01 -3.29
C HIS A 209 -25.34 -0.12 -1.84
N ASP A 210 -24.53 0.25 -0.85
CA ASP A 210 -24.86 0.09 0.58
C ASP A 210 -24.95 1.44 1.30
N GLU A 211 -25.90 1.58 2.22
CA GLU A 211 -26.03 2.75 3.10
C GLU A 211 -26.30 2.33 4.55
N VAL A 212 -25.36 2.61 5.45
CA VAL A 212 -25.52 2.39 6.90
C VAL A 212 -26.50 3.42 7.46
N ASN A 213 -27.50 2.93 8.18
CA ASN A 213 -28.44 3.80 8.90
C ASN A 213 -27.71 4.70 9.90
N THR A 214 -28.13 5.96 9.99
CA THR A 214 -27.56 6.95 10.93
C THR A 214 -27.59 6.51 12.39
N SER A 215 -28.54 5.67 12.79
CA SER A 215 -28.56 5.10 14.15
C SER A 215 -27.43 4.11 14.43
N ALA A 216 -26.78 3.58 13.39
CA ALA A 216 -25.74 2.56 13.47
C ALA A 216 -24.37 3.06 12.93
N ILE A 217 -24.22 4.36 12.66
CA ILE A 217 -23.03 4.92 12.03
C ILE A 217 -21.84 5.10 12.99
N GLU A 218 -22.07 5.00 14.29
CA GLU A 218 -21.07 5.28 15.33
C GLU A 218 -19.72 4.56 15.14
N PRO A 219 -19.66 3.27 14.73
CA PRO A 219 -18.38 2.62 14.47
C PRO A 219 -17.54 3.34 13.40
N PHE A 220 -18.16 3.84 12.33
CA PHE A 220 -17.45 4.58 11.28
C PHE A 220 -16.99 5.96 11.78
N VAL A 221 -17.77 6.61 12.65
CA VAL A 221 -17.37 7.86 13.31
C VAL A 221 -16.12 7.61 14.16
N GLN A 222 -16.08 6.52 14.91
CA GLN A 222 -14.91 6.15 15.70
C GLN A 222 -13.69 5.84 14.82
N GLU A 223 -13.87 5.16 13.67
CA GLU A 223 -12.80 4.94 12.69
C GLU A 223 -12.16 6.27 12.23
N ALA A 224 -12.97 7.29 11.98
CA ALA A 224 -12.49 8.61 11.60
C ALA A 224 -11.73 9.32 12.73
N LEU A 225 -12.27 9.29 13.96
CA LEU A 225 -11.59 9.89 15.12
C LEU A 225 -10.25 9.21 15.41
N ASP A 226 -10.21 7.88 15.30
CA ASP A 226 -8.98 7.08 15.45
C ASP A 226 -7.95 7.45 14.38
N GLY A 227 -8.37 7.65 13.13
CA GLY A 227 -7.46 8.06 12.05
C GLY A 227 -6.95 9.50 12.21
N ILE A 228 -7.76 10.40 12.76
CA ILE A 228 -7.28 11.73 13.16
C ILE A 228 -6.30 11.63 14.33
N GLU A 229 -6.55 10.76 15.32
CA GLU A 229 -5.59 10.51 16.41
C GLU A 229 -4.29 9.89 15.88
N PHE A 230 -4.34 8.99 14.90
CA PHE A 230 -3.15 8.47 14.23
C PHE A 230 -2.32 9.61 13.63
N ALA A 231 -2.95 10.54 12.89
CA ALA A 231 -2.24 11.63 12.25
C ALA A 231 -1.74 12.70 13.24
N ARG A 232 -2.58 13.09 14.21
CA ARG A 232 -2.34 14.28 15.06
C ARG A 232 -1.99 13.98 16.51
N GLY A 233 -2.29 12.77 16.98
CA GLY A 233 -2.17 12.39 18.38
C GLY A 233 -0.73 12.40 18.88
N SER A 234 -0.60 12.58 20.20
CA SER A 234 0.67 12.42 20.91
C SER A 234 1.23 11.01 20.69
N LEU A 235 2.55 10.86 20.71
CA LEU A 235 3.22 9.55 20.70
C LEU A 235 2.83 8.65 21.88
N LEU A 236 2.16 9.20 22.90
CA LEU A 236 1.62 8.46 24.06
C LEU A 236 0.19 7.97 23.84
N SER A 237 -0.52 8.46 22.82
CA SER A 237 -1.85 7.97 22.49
C SER A 237 -1.78 6.65 21.74
N LYS A 238 -2.90 5.91 21.69
CA LYS A 238 -2.94 4.60 21.02
C LYS A 238 -2.47 4.72 19.58
N TRP A 239 -3.11 5.59 18.80
CA TRP A 239 -2.82 5.69 17.37
C TRP A 239 -1.60 6.56 17.06
N GLY A 240 -1.31 7.59 17.87
CA GLY A 240 -0.10 8.40 17.71
C GLY A 240 1.17 7.61 18.04
N SER A 241 1.11 6.66 18.97
CA SER A 241 2.22 5.74 19.22
C SER A 241 2.48 4.85 18.01
N LEU A 242 1.44 4.32 17.34
CA LEU A 242 1.62 3.50 16.13
C LEU A 242 2.30 4.30 15.01
N ARG A 243 1.86 5.52 14.74
CA ARG A 243 2.52 6.44 13.78
C ARG A 243 4.01 6.62 14.10
N ALA A 244 4.34 6.83 15.37
CA ALA A 244 5.73 6.97 15.82
C ALA A 244 6.56 5.70 15.58
N HIS A 245 6.01 4.52 15.86
CA HIS A 245 6.67 3.23 15.59
C HIS A 245 6.87 2.98 14.10
N MET A 246 5.99 3.50 13.24
CA MET A 246 6.12 3.47 11.78
C MET A 246 7.18 4.45 11.26
N GLY A 247 7.87 5.20 12.12
CA GLY A 247 9.00 6.05 11.77
C GLY A 247 8.68 7.54 11.73
N HIS A 248 7.45 7.97 12.06
CA HIS A 248 7.07 9.38 12.08
C HIS A 248 6.54 9.82 13.47
N PRO A 249 7.43 10.19 14.40
CA PRO A 249 7.02 10.53 15.77
C PRO A 249 6.21 11.83 15.86
N MET A 250 6.43 12.77 14.94
CA MET A 250 5.76 14.07 14.96
C MET A 250 4.32 13.95 14.40
N PRO A 251 3.37 14.77 14.85
CA PRO A 251 2.08 14.88 14.19
C PRO A 251 2.21 15.32 12.73
N PHE A 252 1.40 14.75 11.83
CA PHE A 252 1.21 15.27 10.48
C PHE A 252 0.35 16.54 10.50
N ASP A 253 0.53 17.42 9.52
CA ASP A 253 -0.24 18.67 9.36
C ASP A 253 -1.63 18.42 8.72
N LEU A 254 -2.45 17.62 9.39
CA LEU A 254 -3.81 17.29 8.95
C LEU A 254 -4.82 18.37 9.41
N ARG A 255 -5.08 19.33 8.52
CA ARG A 255 -6.05 20.42 8.77
C ARG A 255 -7.42 20.19 8.14
N TYR A 256 -7.48 19.34 7.12
CA TYR A 256 -8.67 19.14 6.29
C TYR A 256 -9.02 17.66 6.22
N VAL A 257 -10.30 17.35 6.42
CA VAL A 257 -10.86 16.01 6.21
C VAL A 257 -12.12 16.10 5.38
N ALA A 258 -12.42 15.06 4.59
CA ALA A 258 -13.65 14.96 3.82
C ALA A 258 -14.46 13.73 4.27
N VAL A 259 -15.75 13.95 4.52
CA VAL A 259 -16.67 12.92 5.00
C VAL A 259 -17.42 12.34 3.79
N GLY A 260 -16.99 11.17 3.31
CA GLY A 260 -17.54 10.52 2.12
C GLY A 260 -17.00 11.03 0.79
N ASN A 261 -17.53 10.47 -0.30
CA ASN A 261 -17.23 10.86 -1.66
C ASN A 261 -18.52 10.90 -2.50
N GLU A 262 -18.84 12.05 -3.11
CA GLU A 262 -19.97 12.18 -4.05
C GLU A 262 -21.36 11.76 -3.50
N ASP A 263 -21.51 11.74 -2.18
CA ASP A 263 -22.65 11.12 -1.51
C ASP A 263 -23.86 12.05 -1.30
N CYS A 264 -23.82 13.31 -1.72
CA CYS A 264 -24.84 14.30 -1.31
C CYS A 264 -26.28 13.86 -1.62
N GLY A 265 -26.49 13.16 -2.74
CA GLY A 265 -27.80 12.65 -3.15
C GLY A 265 -28.26 11.38 -2.41
N LYS A 266 -27.42 10.78 -1.57
CA LYS A 266 -27.70 9.52 -0.88
C LYS A 266 -28.60 9.75 0.34
N PRO A 267 -29.71 9.01 0.49
CA PRO A 267 -30.66 9.17 1.60
C PRO A 267 -30.05 9.24 3.01
N LYS A 268 -28.96 8.52 3.30
CA LYS A 268 -28.33 8.49 4.62
C LYS A 268 -27.22 9.52 4.80
N TYR A 269 -26.79 10.21 3.74
CA TYR A 269 -25.62 11.09 3.79
C TYR A 269 -25.75 12.19 4.83
N GLN A 270 -26.81 12.98 4.78
CA GLN A 270 -26.98 14.15 5.65
C GLN A 270 -26.97 13.75 7.13
N GLY A 271 -27.73 12.71 7.49
CA GLY A 271 -27.79 12.19 8.85
C GLY A 271 -26.42 11.67 9.32
N ASN A 272 -25.72 10.91 8.47
CA ASN A 272 -24.40 10.40 8.79
C ASN A 272 -23.39 11.55 8.94
N TYR A 273 -23.33 12.47 7.98
CA TYR A 273 -22.45 13.64 7.98
C TYR A 273 -22.55 14.44 9.29
N LEU A 274 -23.77 14.74 9.76
CA LEU A 274 -23.97 15.47 11.02
C LEU A 274 -23.38 14.76 12.25
N LYS A 275 -23.38 13.41 12.26
CA LYS A 275 -22.74 12.61 13.32
C LYS A 275 -21.21 12.76 13.27
N PHE A 276 -20.61 12.63 12.09
CA PHE A 276 -19.18 12.85 11.90
C PHE A 276 -18.77 14.28 12.26
N TYR A 277 -19.48 15.27 11.72
CA TYR A 277 -19.20 16.69 11.93
C TYR A 277 -19.20 17.03 13.43
N SER A 278 -20.27 16.66 14.14
CA SER A 278 -20.41 16.92 15.58
C SER A 278 -19.30 16.25 16.40
N ALA A 279 -18.99 14.98 16.09
CA ALA A 279 -17.96 14.23 16.81
C ALA A 279 -16.56 14.80 16.58
N ILE A 280 -16.21 15.11 15.33
CA ILE A 280 -14.91 15.67 14.96
C ILE A 280 -14.77 17.07 15.55
N LYS A 281 -15.78 17.96 15.41
CA LYS A 281 -15.70 19.32 15.97
C LYS A 281 -15.60 19.34 17.49
N ARG A 282 -16.17 18.36 18.18
CA ARG A 282 -16.04 18.23 19.64
C ARG A 282 -14.62 17.92 20.09
N VAL A 283 -13.87 17.11 19.34
CA VAL A 283 -12.53 16.64 19.72
C VAL A 283 -11.42 17.47 19.06
N TYR A 284 -11.64 17.90 17.82
CA TYR A 284 -10.70 18.61 16.95
C TYR A 284 -11.40 19.82 16.31
N PRO A 285 -11.74 20.87 17.11
CA PRO A 285 -12.53 22.00 16.64
C PRO A 285 -11.88 22.79 15.49
N ASP A 286 -10.55 22.73 15.39
CA ASP A 286 -9.72 23.41 14.40
C ASP A 286 -9.74 22.74 13.01
N ILE A 287 -10.05 21.44 12.93
CA ILE A 287 -10.13 20.71 11.65
C ILE A 287 -11.26 21.27 10.80
N GLN A 288 -10.95 21.57 9.55
CA GLN A 288 -11.91 21.95 8.53
C GLN A 288 -12.50 20.69 7.90
N ILE A 289 -13.83 20.58 7.90
CA ILE A 289 -14.56 19.40 7.44
C ILE A 289 -15.20 19.74 6.10
N ILE A 290 -14.94 18.92 5.10
CA ILE A 290 -15.45 19.08 3.73
C ILE A 290 -16.64 18.15 3.56
N SER A 291 -17.80 18.73 3.22
CA SER A 291 -18.99 17.99 2.83
C SER A 291 -18.97 17.66 1.32
N ASN A 292 -19.77 16.69 0.90
CA ASN A 292 -19.99 16.35 -0.51
C ASN A 292 -21.15 17.15 -1.13
N CYS A 293 -21.87 17.91 -0.32
CA CYS A 293 -22.97 18.73 -0.78
C CYS A 293 -22.50 20.11 -1.21
N ASP A 294 -23.16 20.62 -2.25
CA ASP A 294 -22.93 21.99 -2.72
C ASP A 294 -23.57 22.99 -1.74
N GLY A 295 -22.73 23.82 -1.14
CA GLY A 295 -23.14 24.92 -0.27
C GLY A 295 -23.11 26.29 -0.96
N SER A 296 -22.91 26.35 -2.28
CA SER A 296 -22.74 27.60 -3.02
C SER A 296 -24.03 28.41 -3.17
N GLU A 297 -25.18 27.74 -3.31
CA GLU A 297 -26.48 28.39 -3.44
C GLU A 297 -27.22 28.56 -2.11
N LYS A 298 -27.02 27.65 -1.15
CA LYS A 298 -27.65 27.68 0.19
C LYS A 298 -26.65 27.21 1.25
N PRO A 299 -26.62 27.86 2.42
CA PRO A 299 -25.87 27.35 3.56
C PRO A 299 -26.32 25.92 3.88
N LEU A 300 -25.35 25.03 4.04
CA LEU A 300 -25.60 23.68 4.52
C LEU A 300 -26.03 23.74 5.99
N ASP A 301 -26.94 22.87 6.41
CA ASP A 301 -27.68 22.98 7.68
C ASP A 301 -26.95 22.43 8.91
N HIS A 302 -25.62 22.60 8.95
CA HIS A 302 -24.72 22.08 9.99
C HIS A 302 -23.82 23.14 10.61
#